data_AF-A0A9N8JJ52-F1
#
_entry.id   AF-A0A9N8JJ52-F1
#
_cell.length_a   1.000
_cell.length_b   1.000
_cell.length_c   1.000
_cell.angle_alpha   90.00
_cell.angle_beta   90.00
_cell.angle_gamma   90.00
#
_symmetry.space_group_name_H-M   'P 1'
#
loop_
_entity.id
_entity.type
_entity.pdbx_description
1 polymer ?
#
loop_
_entity_poly.entity_id
_entity_poly.type
_entity_poly.pdbx_seq_one_letter_code
_entity_poly.pdbx_strand_id
1 'polypeptide(L)'
;MLCGRPHMGHIAFDEVDRRKSSLCSEYPYIIARPITLQETKIWLWKGSGCGATAVGSTRLISMDLNPGGGFTEVDEGKETAEFLAEIHDAGDSSICQSPALWKGRCGNWEHSSVRLFRIEAKEKPKQTATSLFTSYFSRRPSWSAPKSPNTDRPNSDGSSKSPNAEFEASIAEIAPFTQDDLEPEGCYVLDANSDILVLPGPLLSQQGLWQHAFVQACLFAHDYAILSASLEDRPAIPKARVVLGGLPKEVKVKFRRWEERRGLWGSGGLMAGKVTGEEGGMVDVRDVLGVCCGP
;
A
#
# COMPACT_ATOMS: atom_id res chain seq x y z
N MET A 1 -5.03 13.52 -20.45
CA MET A 1 -5.15 12.09 -20.84
C MET A 1 -5.90 11.41 -19.70
N LEU A 2 -6.75 10.42 -19.93
CA LEU A 2 -7.50 9.76 -18.86
C LEU A 2 -6.94 8.37 -18.60
N CYS A 3 -6.78 7.99 -17.34
CA CYS A 3 -6.40 6.65 -16.90
C CYS A 3 -7.61 5.97 -16.26
N GLY A 4 -8.04 4.82 -16.78
CA GLY A 4 -9.11 4.01 -16.19
C GLY A 4 -8.58 3.08 -15.12
N ARG A 5 -9.06 3.21 -13.87
CA ARG A 5 -8.57 2.43 -12.71
C ARG A 5 -9.70 1.79 -11.93
N PRO A 6 -9.51 0.59 -11.37
CA PRO A 6 -10.43 0.03 -10.38
C PRO A 6 -10.60 0.96 -9.19
N HIS A 7 -11.85 1.19 -8.82
CA HIS A 7 -12.18 1.95 -7.63
C HIS A 7 -13.56 1.54 -7.12
N MET A 8 -13.62 1.05 -5.88
CA MET A 8 -14.88 0.68 -5.19
C MET A 8 -15.79 -0.25 -6.02
N GLY A 9 -15.22 -1.27 -6.68
CA GLY A 9 -15.96 -2.21 -7.53
C GLY A 9 -16.33 -1.68 -8.92
N HIS A 10 -15.94 -0.46 -9.26
CA HIS A 10 -16.17 0.18 -10.56
C HIS A 10 -14.86 0.63 -11.20
N ILE A 11 -14.95 1.35 -12.32
CA ILE A 11 -13.81 1.97 -13.00
C ILE A 11 -13.94 3.49 -12.89
N ALA A 12 -12.95 4.13 -12.28
CA ALA A 12 -12.83 5.58 -12.25
C ALA A 12 -11.82 6.05 -13.30
N PHE A 13 -12.10 7.19 -13.92
CA PHE A 13 -11.19 7.83 -14.88
C PHE A 13 -10.59 9.08 -14.24
N ASP A 14 -9.28 9.06 -14.03
CA ASP A 14 -8.53 10.20 -13.53
C ASP A 14 -7.74 10.85 -14.66
N GLU A 15 -7.72 12.18 -14.69
CA GLU A 15 -6.86 12.91 -15.60
C GLU A 15 -5.39 12.78 -15.17
N VAL A 16 -4.54 12.51 -16.16
CA VAL A 16 -3.09 12.35 -16.02
C VAL A 16 -2.37 13.14 -17.11
N ASP A 17 -1.12 13.48 -16.80
CA ASP A 17 -0.21 14.16 -17.72
C ASP A 17 -0.08 13.38 -19.02
N ARG A 18 -0.12 14.09 -20.15
CA ARG A 18 -0.01 13.51 -21.49
C ARG A 18 1.46 13.20 -21.86
N ARG A 19 2.07 12.25 -21.15
CA ARG A 19 3.47 11.80 -21.28
C ARG A 19 3.56 10.28 -21.34
N LYS A 20 4.60 9.71 -21.96
CA LYS A 20 4.81 8.25 -22.02
C LYS A 20 5.10 7.70 -20.63
N SER A 21 5.69 8.54 -19.77
CA SER A 21 5.88 8.20 -18.36
C SER A 21 4.55 7.94 -17.65
N SER A 22 3.45 8.59 -18.01
CA SER A 22 2.18 8.41 -17.31
C SER A 22 1.48 7.08 -17.63
N LEU A 23 1.85 6.42 -18.73
CA LEU A 23 1.30 5.12 -19.13
C LEU A 23 1.80 4.03 -18.19
N CYS A 24 0.93 3.09 -17.84
CA CYS A 24 1.23 1.94 -16.99
C CYS A 24 0.54 0.72 -17.60
N SER A 25 1.28 -0.38 -17.78
CA SER A 25 0.80 -1.61 -18.41
C SER A 25 -0.44 -2.23 -17.75
N GLU A 26 -0.76 -1.86 -16.51
CA GLU A 26 -1.92 -2.40 -15.79
C GLU A 26 -3.25 -1.71 -16.12
N TYR A 27 -3.22 -0.50 -16.68
CA TYR A 27 -4.40 0.33 -16.83
C TYR A 27 -4.64 0.74 -18.29
N PRO A 28 -5.90 0.85 -18.72
CA PRO A 28 -6.24 1.42 -20.00
C PRO A 28 -6.22 2.96 -19.94
N TYR A 29 -5.87 3.59 -21.06
CA TYR A 29 -5.78 5.04 -21.16
C TYR A 29 -6.56 5.57 -22.36
N ILE A 30 -7.18 6.75 -22.18
CA ILE A 30 -7.86 7.51 -23.24
C ILE A 30 -7.06 8.77 -23.51
N ILE A 31 -6.65 8.94 -24.76
CA ILE A 31 -6.11 10.19 -25.26
C ILE A 31 -7.16 10.81 -26.18
N ALA A 32 -7.73 11.91 -25.75
CA ALA A 32 -8.69 12.68 -26.54
C ALA A 32 -8.00 13.96 -27.05
N ARG A 33 -8.04 14.17 -28.37
CA ARG A 33 -7.61 15.39 -29.04
C ARG A 33 -8.81 16.03 -29.72
N PRO A 34 -9.33 17.14 -29.20
CA PRO A 34 -10.32 17.93 -29.90
C PRO A 34 -9.70 18.45 -31.22
N ILE A 35 -10.30 18.11 -32.35
CA ILE A 35 -9.90 18.64 -33.67
C ILE A 35 -10.80 19.81 -34.02
N THR A 36 -12.11 19.67 -33.81
CA THR A 36 -13.11 20.72 -33.99
C THR A 36 -14.02 20.79 -32.77
N LEU A 37 -15.02 21.69 -32.78
CA LEU A 37 -16.03 21.77 -31.72
C LEU A 37 -16.94 20.53 -31.64
N GLN A 38 -17.00 19.72 -32.70
CA GLN A 38 -17.87 18.54 -32.79
C GLN A 38 -17.11 17.23 -32.99
N GLU A 39 -15.82 17.29 -33.29
CA GLU A 39 -15.00 16.12 -33.59
C GLU A 39 -13.79 16.04 -32.66
N THR A 40 -13.68 14.89 -31.98
CA THR A 40 -12.56 14.56 -31.10
C THR A 40 -11.92 13.28 -31.62
N LYS A 41 -10.63 13.33 -31.99
CA LYS A 41 -9.91 12.09 -32.30
C LYS A 41 -9.50 11.43 -30.98
N ILE A 42 -9.85 10.15 -30.84
CA ILE A 42 -9.63 9.38 -29.62
C ILE A 42 -8.72 8.20 -29.92
N TRP A 43 -7.70 8.05 -29.07
CA TRP A 43 -6.89 6.84 -28.99
C TRP A 43 -7.15 6.15 -27.65
N LEU A 44 -7.34 4.84 -27.73
CA LEU A 44 -7.49 3.96 -26.58
C LEU A 44 -6.24 3.09 -26.48
N TRP A 45 -5.37 3.39 -25.53
CA TRP A 45 -4.17 2.58 -25.27
C TRP A 45 -4.48 1.50 -24.23
N LYS A 46 -4.14 0.25 -24.54
CA LYS A 46 -4.39 -0.92 -23.70
C LYS A 46 -3.06 -1.46 -23.19
N GLY A 47 -2.81 -1.29 -21.91
CA GLY A 47 -1.73 -1.98 -21.22
C GLY A 47 -1.93 -3.50 -21.23
N SER A 48 -0.84 -4.26 -21.24
CA SER A 48 -0.88 -5.73 -21.31
C SER A 48 -1.57 -6.39 -20.11
N GLY A 49 -1.62 -5.71 -18.96
CA GLY A 49 -2.24 -6.16 -17.72
C GLY A 49 -3.66 -5.67 -17.51
N CYS A 50 -4.27 -4.98 -18.48
CA CYS A 50 -5.62 -4.44 -18.32
C CYS A 50 -6.68 -5.54 -18.20
N GLY A 51 -7.52 -5.45 -17.16
CA GLY A 51 -8.72 -6.29 -17.05
C GLY A 51 -9.77 -5.98 -18.12
N ALA A 52 -10.54 -7.00 -18.52
CA ALA A 52 -11.59 -6.87 -19.54
C ALA A 52 -12.65 -5.80 -19.18
N THR A 53 -13.03 -5.72 -17.90
CA THR A 53 -13.96 -4.70 -17.40
C THR A 53 -13.42 -3.29 -17.59
N ALA A 54 -12.14 -3.05 -17.26
CA ALA A 54 -11.51 -1.75 -17.44
C ALA A 54 -11.46 -1.34 -18.91
N VAL A 55 -11.08 -2.26 -19.81
CA VAL A 55 -11.07 -2.02 -21.25
C VAL A 55 -12.49 -1.74 -21.77
N GLY A 56 -13.48 -2.52 -21.34
CA GLY A 56 -14.89 -2.32 -21.70
C GLY A 56 -15.41 -0.94 -21.28
N SER A 57 -15.18 -0.53 -20.03
CA SER A 57 -15.55 0.81 -19.55
C SER A 57 -14.84 1.91 -20.32
N THR A 58 -13.56 1.72 -20.68
CA THR A 58 -12.77 2.69 -21.46
C THR A 58 -13.36 2.90 -22.85
N ARG A 59 -13.86 1.84 -23.50
CA ARG A 59 -14.56 1.94 -24.79
C ARG A 59 -15.85 2.75 -24.68
N LEU A 60 -16.65 2.52 -23.62
CA LEU A 60 -17.90 3.26 -23.40
C LEU A 60 -17.63 4.76 -23.22
N ILE A 61 -16.68 5.13 -22.34
CA ILE A 61 -16.29 6.53 -22.16
C ILE A 61 -15.73 7.13 -23.45
N SER A 62 -15.00 6.35 -24.25
CA SER A 62 -14.51 6.83 -25.55
C SER A 62 -15.66 7.15 -26.52
N MET A 63 -16.74 6.35 -26.52
CA MET A 63 -17.95 6.63 -27.32
C MET A 63 -18.67 7.88 -26.81
N ASP A 64 -18.76 8.08 -25.51
CA ASP A 64 -19.39 9.27 -24.91
C ASP A 64 -18.60 10.55 -25.22
N LEU A 65 -17.27 10.47 -25.27
CA LEU A 65 -16.39 11.60 -25.61
C LEU A 65 -16.41 11.95 -27.12
N ASN A 66 -16.84 11.03 -27.98
CA ASN A 66 -16.98 11.26 -29.43
C ASN A 66 -18.25 10.60 -30.00
N PRO A 67 -19.47 11.11 -29.70
CA PRO A 67 -20.74 10.44 -29.99
C PRO A 67 -21.07 10.17 -31.46
N GLY A 68 -20.24 10.61 -32.40
CA GLY A 68 -20.39 10.39 -33.85
C GLY A 68 -19.13 9.91 -34.56
N GLY A 69 -18.04 9.67 -33.83
CA GLY A 69 -16.77 9.25 -34.42
C GLY A 69 -16.19 8.02 -33.74
N GLY A 70 -15.25 7.37 -34.44
CA GLY A 70 -14.56 6.19 -33.94
C GLY A 70 -13.46 6.52 -32.94
N PHE A 71 -12.88 5.47 -32.36
CA PHE A 71 -11.62 5.52 -31.62
C PHE A 71 -10.64 4.50 -32.20
N THR A 72 -9.35 4.76 -32.09
CA THR A 72 -8.30 3.83 -32.50
C THR A 72 -7.75 3.09 -31.28
N GLU A 73 -7.85 1.77 -31.28
CA GLU A 73 -7.22 0.95 -30.25
C GLU A 73 -5.73 0.75 -30.54
N VAL A 74 -4.92 0.89 -29.49
CA VAL A 74 -3.47 0.71 -29.53
C VAL A 74 -3.11 -0.27 -28.41
N ASP A 75 -2.51 -1.40 -28.77
CA ASP A 75 -1.97 -2.34 -27.78
C ASP A 75 -0.59 -1.85 -27.31
N GLU A 76 -0.26 -2.09 -26.03
CA GLU A 76 1.10 -1.89 -25.52
C GLU A 76 2.13 -2.65 -26.36
N GLY A 77 3.21 -1.95 -26.72
CA GLY A 77 4.28 -2.46 -27.58
C GLY A 77 3.97 -2.43 -29.08
N LYS A 78 2.77 -1.98 -29.47
CA LYS A 78 2.34 -1.77 -30.86
C LYS A 78 1.93 -0.32 -31.11
N GLU A 79 2.57 0.62 -30.43
CA GLU A 79 2.27 2.04 -30.55
C GLU A 79 2.56 2.56 -31.96
N THR A 80 1.56 3.19 -32.59
CA THR A 80 1.71 3.80 -33.91
C THR A 80 2.42 5.16 -33.80
N ALA A 81 3.04 5.59 -34.90
CA ALA A 81 3.65 6.92 -34.98
C ALA A 81 2.63 8.05 -34.71
N GLU A 82 1.38 7.89 -35.16
CA GLU A 82 0.30 8.85 -34.89
C GLU A 82 -0.02 8.97 -33.40
N PHE A 83 -0.08 7.84 -32.70
CA PHE A 83 -0.31 7.81 -31.25
C PHE A 83 0.84 8.49 -30.51
N LEU A 84 2.08 8.16 -30.86
CA LEU A 84 3.26 8.72 -30.22
C LEU A 84 3.39 10.24 -30.45
N ALA A 85 2.95 10.73 -31.60
CA ALA A 85 2.92 12.17 -31.90
C ALA A 85 1.94 12.96 -31.02
N GLU A 86 0.91 12.29 -30.48
CA GLU A 86 -0.03 12.92 -29.55
C GLU A 86 0.51 12.97 -28.12
N ILE A 87 1.52 12.17 -27.79
CA ILE A 87 2.15 12.19 -26.47
C ILE A 87 3.24 13.27 -26.43
N HIS A 88 3.13 14.19 -25.48
CA HIS A 88 4.06 15.32 -25.35
C HIS A 88 5.29 14.88 -24.55
N ASP A 89 6.21 14.13 -25.17
CA ASP A 89 7.52 13.81 -24.58
C ASP A 89 8.66 14.33 -25.47
N ALA A 90 9.47 15.23 -24.91
CA ALA A 90 10.76 15.61 -25.46
C ALA A 90 11.86 14.78 -24.76
N GLY A 91 12.08 13.53 -25.20
CA GLY A 91 13.14 12.67 -24.67
C GLY A 91 13.00 11.17 -25.01
N ASP A 92 14.12 10.44 -24.93
CA ASP A 92 14.23 8.98 -25.08
C ASP A 92 13.42 8.28 -23.97
N SER A 93 12.33 7.57 -24.27
CA SER A 93 12.20 6.23 -24.90
C SER A 93 12.14 5.06 -23.91
N SER A 94 11.28 5.16 -22.90
CA SER A 94 10.59 3.97 -22.40
C SER A 94 9.22 4.37 -21.88
N ILE A 95 8.16 3.85 -22.51
CA ILE A 95 6.86 3.68 -21.83
C ILE A 95 7.16 3.00 -20.51
N CYS A 96 6.50 3.40 -19.41
CA CYS A 96 6.74 2.78 -18.10
C CYS A 96 6.70 1.27 -18.29
N GLN A 97 7.88 0.63 -18.22
CA GLN A 97 7.97 -0.79 -18.51
C GLN A 97 7.09 -1.49 -17.51
N SER A 98 6.33 -2.46 -17.98
CA SER A 98 5.61 -3.40 -17.14
C SER A 98 6.52 -3.78 -15.98
N PRO A 99 6.17 -3.45 -14.71
CA PRO A 99 7.03 -3.84 -13.62
C PRO A 99 7.21 -5.35 -13.72
N ALA A 100 8.44 -5.83 -13.48
CA ALA A 100 8.75 -7.27 -13.51
C ALA A 100 7.75 -8.10 -12.70
N LEU A 101 7.10 -7.46 -11.71
CA LEU A 101 5.86 -7.83 -11.02
C LEU A 101 4.82 -8.62 -11.86
N TRP A 102 4.55 -8.23 -13.11
CA TRP A 102 3.38 -8.71 -13.89
C TRP A 102 3.74 -9.61 -15.07
N LYS A 103 4.99 -10.07 -15.19
CA LYS A 103 5.36 -11.06 -16.21
C LYS A 103 4.67 -12.42 -16.03
N GLY A 104 3.94 -12.62 -14.93
CA GLY A 104 3.01 -13.73 -14.73
C GLY A 104 1.62 -13.40 -15.28
N ARG A 105 1.14 -14.21 -16.21
CA ARG A 105 -0.22 -14.14 -16.76
C ARG A 105 -1.23 -14.45 -15.63
N CYS A 106 -1.61 -13.47 -14.82
CA CYS A 106 -2.56 -13.68 -13.72
C CYS A 106 -3.99 -13.55 -14.24
N GLY A 107 -4.65 -14.70 -14.34
CA GLY A 107 -5.98 -14.87 -14.90
C GLY A 107 -7.15 -14.31 -14.10
N ASN A 108 -6.94 -13.45 -13.09
CA ASN A 108 -8.04 -12.81 -12.37
C ASN A 108 -7.67 -11.40 -11.91
N TRP A 109 -8.17 -10.41 -12.66
CA TRP A 109 -8.18 -8.98 -12.29
C TRP A 109 -8.86 -8.73 -10.94
N GLU A 110 -9.78 -9.60 -10.53
CA GLU A 110 -10.61 -9.43 -9.34
C GLU A 110 -9.85 -9.55 -8.00
N HIS A 111 -8.66 -10.15 -7.99
CA HIS A 111 -7.86 -10.34 -6.77
C HIS A 111 -6.61 -9.46 -6.70
N SER A 112 -6.37 -8.62 -7.72
CA SER A 112 -5.26 -7.66 -7.71
C SER A 112 -5.68 -6.37 -6.99
N SER A 113 -6.14 -6.47 -5.74
CA SER A 113 -6.40 -5.30 -4.91
C SER A 113 -5.11 -4.90 -4.23
N VAL A 114 -4.55 -3.77 -4.65
CA VAL A 114 -3.57 -3.08 -3.81
C VAL A 114 -4.25 -2.79 -2.47
N ARG A 115 -3.59 -3.14 -1.37
CA ARG A 115 -4.11 -2.95 -0.02
C ARG A 115 -3.14 -2.14 0.81
N LEU A 116 -3.68 -1.25 1.63
CA LEU A 116 -2.91 -0.42 2.55
C LEU A 116 -3.26 -0.82 3.97
N PHE A 117 -2.26 -1.13 4.77
CA PHE A 117 -2.40 -1.41 6.19
C PHE A 117 -1.70 -0.33 7.01
N ARG A 118 -2.34 0.12 8.09
CA ARG A 118 -1.74 1.00 9.10
C ARG A 118 -1.38 0.17 10.32
N ILE A 119 -0.16 0.38 10.81
CA ILE A 119 0.39 -0.31 11.99
C ILE A 119 0.48 0.70 13.12
N GLU A 120 -0.21 0.44 14.22
CA GLU A 120 -0.17 1.28 15.42
C GLU A 120 0.32 0.47 16.61
N ALA A 121 1.25 1.02 17.39
CA ALA A 121 1.65 0.46 18.68
C ALA A 121 1.01 1.27 19.81
N LYS A 122 0.38 0.59 20.77
CA LYS A 122 -0.23 1.20 21.96
C LYS A 122 0.29 0.51 23.22
N GLU A 123 0.55 1.31 24.25
CA GLU A 123 0.80 0.79 25.59
C GLU A 123 -0.52 0.29 26.18
N LYS A 124 -0.54 -0.98 26.61
CA LYS A 124 -1.63 -1.44 27.47
C LYS A 124 -1.30 -1.03 28.91
N PRO A 125 -2.16 -0.25 29.58
CA PRO A 125 -2.06 -0.15 31.02
C PRO A 125 -2.27 -1.56 31.58
N LYS A 126 -1.27 -2.05 32.32
CA LYS A 126 -1.33 -3.35 32.97
C LYS A 126 -2.61 -3.38 33.81
N GLN A 127 -3.55 -4.27 33.47
CA GLN A 127 -4.69 -4.53 34.34
C GLN A 127 -4.13 -5.13 35.63
N THR A 128 -3.79 -4.27 36.59
CA THR A 128 -3.56 -4.70 37.96
C THR A 128 -4.86 -5.38 38.39
N ALA A 129 -4.77 -6.68 38.64
CA ALA A 129 -5.86 -7.50 39.15
C ALA A 129 -6.28 -7.00 40.55
N THR A 130 -7.01 -5.90 40.58
CA THR A 130 -7.72 -5.34 41.72
C THR A 130 -9.04 -4.73 41.24
N SER A 131 -9.77 -5.49 40.41
CA SER A 131 -11.23 -5.35 40.32
C SER A 131 -11.86 -6.54 41.04
N LEU A 132 -11.80 -6.52 42.37
CA LEU A 132 -12.43 -7.51 43.26
C LEU A 132 -13.82 -7.06 43.75
N PHE A 133 -14.51 -6.15 43.04
CA PHE A 133 -15.79 -5.61 43.53
C PHE A 133 -16.99 -5.73 42.57
N THR A 134 -16.94 -6.62 41.56
CA THR A 134 -18.13 -6.89 40.73
C THR A 134 -18.36 -8.38 40.52
N SER A 135 -18.53 -9.12 41.62
CA SER A 135 -18.98 -10.52 41.60
C SER A 135 -20.15 -10.77 42.57
N TYR A 136 -21.09 -9.81 42.65
CA TYR A 136 -22.26 -9.88 43.55
C TYR A 136 -23.51 -10.56 42.97
N PHE A 137 -23.42 -11.22 41.81
CA PHE A 137 -24.52 -12.02 41.28
C PHE A 137 -24.03 -13.40 40.83
N SER A 138 -23.83 -14.30 41.79
CA SER A 138 -24.15 -15.74 41.69
C SER A 138 -23.89 -16.43 43.04
N ARG A 139 -24.97 -16.73 43.78
CA ARG A 139 -24.94 -17.43 45.07
C ARG A 139 -25.04 -18.96 44.87
N ARG A 140 -23.96 -19.68 45.23
CA ARG A 140 -23.81 -20.97 45.98
C ARG A 140 -24.50 -22.29 45.48
N PRO A 141 -24.15 -23.51 46.02
CA PRO A 141 -23.33 -23.85 47.20
C PRO A 141 -22.28 -24.98 47.05
N SER A 142 -21.59 -25.19 48.17
CA SER A 142 -20.44 -26.04 48.55
C SER A 142 -20.53 -27.56 48.33
N TRP A 143 -19.35 -28.18 48.12
CA TRP A 143 -18.96 -29.43 48.80
C TRP A 143 -17.48 -29.34 49.23
N SER A 144 -17.23 -29.77 50.45
CA SER A 144 -15.99 -29.76 51.23
C SER A 144 -14.99 -30.86 50.86
N ALA A 145 -13.68 -30.53 50.79
CA ALA A 145 -12.56 -31.38 51.22
C ALA A 145 -11.24 -30.56 51.33
N PRO A 146 -10.27 -30.95 52.20
CA PRO A 146 -9.36 -29.98 52.85
C PRO A 146 -7.88 -29.98 52.40
N LYS A 147 -7.29 -28.79 52.59
CA LYS A 147 -5.90 -28.32 52.78
C LYS A 147 -4.69 -29.27 52.58
N SER A 148 -3.66 -28.73 51.91
CA SER A 148 -2.25 -28.88 52.32
C SER A 148 -1.54 -27.50 52.30
N PRO A 149 -0.54 -27.25 53.18
CA PRO A 149 -0.05 -25.90 53.49
C PRO A 149 1.23 -25.50 52.74
N ASN A 150 1.31 -24.21 52.42
CA ASN A 150 2.52 -23.51 51.96
C ASN A 150 3.66 -23.62 52.97
N THR A 151 4.89 -23.71 52.46
CA THR A 151 6.11 -23.30 53.17
C THR A 151 6.59 -21.99 52.57
N ASP A 152 6.71 -20.99 53.44
CA ASP A 152 7.23 -19.66 53.17
C ASP A 152 8.73 -19.70 52.78
N ARG A 153 9.11 -18.91 51.77
CA ARG A 153 10.47 -18.38 51.68
C ARG A 153 10.43 -16.88 51.29
N PRO A 154 11.23 -16.04 51.95
CA PRO A 154 11.13 -14.59 51.85
C PRO A 154 11.91 -14.02 50.66
N ASN A 155 11.46 -12.82 50.26
CA ASN A 155 12.08 -11.86 49.35
C ASN A 155 13.62 -11.84 49.37
N SER A 156 14.25 -11.95 48.19
CA SER A 156 15.53 -11.32 47.92
C SER A 156 15.31 -10.14 46.99
N ASP A 157 15.57 -8.97 47.55
CA ASP A 157 15.56 -7.64 46.96
C ASP A 157 16.66 -7.48 45.89
N GLY A 158 16.50 -6.50 44.98
CA GLY A 158 17.61 -5.97 44.19
C GLY A 158 17.72 -6.39 42.72
N SER A 159 16.72 -6.09 41.90
CA SER A 159 17.00 -5.62 40.54
C SER A 159 15.97 -4.56 40.17
N SER A 160 16.44 -3.44 39.66
CA SER A 160 15.63 -2.38 39.08
C SER A 160 14.76 -2.98 37.98
N LYS A 161 13.53 -3.41 38.33
CA LYS A 161 12.50 -3.74 37.35
C LYS A 161 12.16 -2.44 36.66
N SER A 162 12.70 -2.26 35.47
CA SER A 162 12.05 -1.46 34.43
C SER A 162 10.56 -1.80 34.45
N PRO A 163 9.66 -0.80 34.35
CA PRO A 163 8.24 -1.09 34.30
C PRO A 163 8.02 -1.93 33.04
N ASN A 164 7.77 -3.22 33.21
CA ASN A 164 7.54 -4.15 32.10
C ASN A 164 6.14 -3.81 31.54
N ALA A 165 6.09 -2.78 30.69
CA ALA A 165 4.92 -2.36 29.96
C ALA A 165 4.64 -3.40 28.87
N GLU A 166 3.41 -3.87 28.80
CA GLU A 166 2.95 -4.74 27.71
C GLU A 166 2.49 -3.85 26.56
N PHE A 167 3.09 -4.04 25.39
CA PHE A 167 2.76 -3.29 24.18
C PHE A 167 1.87 -4.16 23.29
N GLU A 168 0.79 -3.60 22.76
CA GLU A 168 -0.03 -4.23 21.74
C GLU A 168 0.12 -3.45 20.44
N ALA A 169 0.38 -4.17 19.36
CA ALA A 169 0.34 -3.61 18.02
C ALA A 169 -0.97 -3.98 17.34
N SER A 170 -1.68 -2.99 16.82
CA SER A 170 -2.90 -3.18 16.02
C SER A 170 -2.61 -2.94 14.55
N ILE A 171 -3.19 -3.77 13.69
CA ILE A 171 -3.07 -3.71 12.23
C ILE A 171 -4.48 -3.45 11.69
N ALA A 172 -4.65 -2.36 10.96
CA ALA A 172 -5.92 -1.99 10.35
C ALA A 172 -5.76 -1.79 8.84
N GLU A 173 -6.63 -2.43 8.05
CA GLU A 173 -6.71 -2.17 6.62
C GLU A 173 -7.43 -0.84 6.36
N ILE A 174 -6.90 -0.05 5.44
CA ILE A 174 -7.50 1.20 4.96
C ILE A 174 -8.03 0.94 3.54
N ALA A 175 -9.34 0.97 3.39
CA ALA A 175 -10.02 0.75 2.12
C ALA A 175 -11.31 1.60 2.02
N PRO A 176 -11.49 2.39 0.94
CA PRO A 176 -10.49 2.73 -0.07
C PRO A 176 -9.40 3.63 0.54
N PHE A 177 -8.17 3.51 0.04
CA PHE A 177 -7.07 4.38 0.44
C PHE A 177 -6.78 5.46 -0.60
N THR A 178 -6.22 6.55 -0.13
CA THR A 178 -5.76 7.71 -0.87
C THR A 178 -4.37 8.11 -0.36
N GLN A 179 -3.74 9.06 -1.05
CA GLN A 179 -2.47 9.61 -0.57
C GLN A 179 -2.60 10.33 0.79
N ASP A 180 -3.80 10.76 1.17
CA ASP A 180 -4.04 11.50 2.41
C ASP A 180 -4.07 10.64 3.66
N ASP A 181 -4.33 9.35 3.49
CA ASP A 181 -4.32 8.39 4.59
C ASP A 181 -2.90 8.12 5.11
N LEU A 182 -1.89 8.57 4.36
CA LEU A 182 -0.47 8.44 4.65
C LEU A 182 0.05 9.63 5.46
N GLU A 183 -0.16 9.57 6.77
CA GLU A 183 0.28 10.55 7.76
C GLU A 183 1.81 10.49 7.96
N PRO A 184 2.48 11.64 8.19
CA PRO A 184 3.92 11.67 8.32
C PRO A 184 4.45 10.97 9.58
N GLU A 185 3.64 10.81 10.61
CA GLU A 185 3.98 10.09 11.84
C GLU A 185 3.62 8.59 11.79
N GLY A 186 2.91 8.16 10.76
CA GLY A 186 2.39 6.79 10.65
C GLY A 186 3.44 5.76 10.18
N CYS A 187 3.10 4.48 10.33
CA CYS A 187 3.82 3.38 9.71
C CYS A 187 2.83 2.50 8.94
N TYR A 188 3.10 2.28 7.66
CA TYR A 188 2.17 1.59 6.77
C TYR A 188 2.82 0.39 6.10
N VAL A 189 1.99 -0.56 5.68
CA VAL A 189 2.38 -1.66 4.80
C VAL A 189 1.48 -1.64 3.57
N LEU A 190 2.09 -1.51 2.39
CA LEU A 190 1.40 -1.46 1.10
C LEU A 190 1.66 -2.77 0.35
N ASP A 191 0.59 -3.50 0.07
CA ASP A 191 0.62 -4.65 -0.82
C ASP A 191 0.49 -4.18 -2.26
N ALA A 192 1.62 -4.15 -2.98
CA ALA A 192 1.68 -3.81 -4.39
C ALA A 192 1.83 -5.07 -5.26
N ASN A 193 1.11 -6.16 -4.94
CA ASN A 193 1.09 -7.44 -5.66
C ASN A 193 2.37 -8.28 -5.61
N SER A 194 3.45 -7.86 -6.25
CA SER A 194 4.72 -8.62 -6.23
C SER A 194 5.75 -8.02 -5.28
N ASP A 195 5.43 -6.88 -4.67
CA ASP A 195 6.21 -6.26 -3.62
C ASP A 195 5.28 -5.89 -2.46
N ILE A 196 5.70 -6.23 -1.24
CA ILE A 196 5.08 -5.75 0.00
C ILE A 196 6.01 -4.68 0.56
N LEU A 197 5.51 -3.45 0.64
CA LEU A 197 6.33 -2.29 0.97
C LEU A 197 5.99 -1.76 2.36
N VAL A 198 6.97 -1.75 3.26
CA VAL A 198 6.87 -1.04 4.54
C VAL A 198 7.21 0.42 4.30
N LEU A 199 6.27 1.31 4.63
CA LEU A 199 6.34 2.75 4.43
C LEU A 199 6.42 3.44 5.81
N PRO A 200 7.64 3.63 6.34
CA PRO A 200 7.82 4.42 7.56
C PRO A 200 7.60 5.91 7.28
N GLY A 201 6.79 6.55 8.12
CA GLY A 201 6.60 7.99 8.11
C GLY A 201 7.91 8.76 8.32
N PRO A 202 8.13 9.90 7.65
CA PRO A 202 9.31 10.74 7.87
C PRO A 202 9.38 11.28 9.31
N LEU A 203 8.25 11.43 9.99
CA LEU A 203 8.12 11.85 11.38
C LEU A 203 7.76 10.69 12.32
N LEU A 204 7.82 9.44 11.85
CA LEU A 204 7.51 8.25 12.65
C LEU A 204 8.33 8.22 13.95
N SER A 205 9.60 8.62 13.90
CA SER A 205 10.49 8.69 15.07
C SER A 205 10.04 9.65 16.18
N GLN A 206 9.10 10.56 15.90
CA GLN A 206 8.52 11.46 16.90
C GLN A 206 7.46 10.79 17.78
N GLN A 207 6.98 9.60 17.39
CA GLN A 207 6.04 8.80 18.18
C GLN A 207 6.77 8.05 19.30
N GLY A 208 6.17 7.97 20.49
CA GLY A 208 6.81 7.31 21.65
C GLY A 208 7.15 5.83 21.44
N LEU A 209 6.34 5.10 20.66
CA LEU A 209 6.46 3.65 20.42
C LEU A 209 6.83 3.30 18.98
N TRP A 210 7.49 4.21 18.28
CA TRP A 210 7.76 4.08 16.85
C TRP A 210 8.55 2.81 16.50
N GLN A 211 9.49 2.40 17.36
CA GLN A 211 10.29 1.18 17.17
C GLN A 211 9.41 -0.07 17.15
N HIS A 212 8.44 -0.15 18.07
CA HIS A 212 7.50 -1.27 18.13
C HIS A 212 6.59 -1.30 16.90
N ALA A 213 6.06 -0.15 16.49
CA ALA A 213 5.25 -0.06 15.28
C ALA A 213 6.04 -0.46 14.02
N PHE A 214 7.28 0.00 13.91
CA PHE A 214 8.16 -0.30 12.77
C PHE A 214 8.57 -1.78 12.70
N VAL A 215 8.99 -2.37 13.81
CA VAL A 215 9.35 -3.81 13.86
C VAL A 215 8.13 -4.67 13.58
N GLN A 216 6.96 -4.33 14.14
CA GLN A 216 5.73 -5.05 13.84
C GLN A 216 5.36 -4.94 12.36
N ALA A 217 5.52 -3.77 11.74
CA ALA A 217 5.27 -3.59 10.32
C ALA A 217 6.17 -4.49 9.47
N CYS A 218 7.45 -4.61 9.84
CA CYS A 218 8.41 -5.50 9.18
C CYS A 218 8.03 -6.97 9.34
N LEU A 219 7.70 -7.42 10.55
CA LEU A 219 7.25 -8.80 10.81
C LEU A 219 5.97 -9.12 10.02
N PHE A 220 4.98 -8.23 10.09
CA PHE A 220 3.74 -8.37 9.34
C PHE A 220 4.00 -8.45 7.84
N ALA A 221 4.80 -7.54 7.27
CA ALA A 221 5.12 -7.56 5.85
C ALA A 221 5.81 -8.86 5.40
N HIS A 222 6.70 -9.40 6.24
CA HIS A 222 7.38 -10.67 5.96
C HIS A 222 6.40 -11.85 5.89
N ASP A 223 5.59 -12.03 6.94
CA ASP A 223 4.64 -13.15 7.03
C ASP A 223 3.54 -13.00 5.99
N TYR A 224 3.05 -11.78 5.80
CA TYR A 224 2.00 -11.47 4.83
C TYR A 224 2.43 -11.76 3.39
N ALA A 225 3.69 -11.50 3.02
CA ALA A 225 4.21 -11.87 1.70
C ALA A 225 4.07 -13.39 1.47
N ILE A 226 4.39 -14.22 2.46
CA ILE A 226 4.28 -15.68 2.36
C ILE A 226 2.81 -16.10 2.29
N LEU A 227 1.96 -15.55 3.16
CA LEU A 227 0.54 -15.90 3.24
C LEU A 227 -0.23 -15.50 1.98
N SER A 228 -0.05 -14.26 1.51
CA SER A 228 -0.72 -13.74 0.32
C SER A 228 -0.40 -14.55 -0.94
N ALA A 229 0.84 -15.06 -1.05
CA ALA A 229 1.20 -15.92 -2.17
C ALA A 229 0.36 -17.21 -2.22
N SER A 230 0.09 -17.80 -1.05
CA SER A 230 -0.68 -19.04 -0.93
C SER A 230 -2.19 -18.85 -1.00
N LEU A 231 -2.72 -17.76 -0.41
CA LEU A 231 -4.16 -17.51 -0.32
C LEU A 231 -4.76 -16.97 -1.62
N GLU A 232 -3.94 -16.31 -2.45
CA GLU A 232 -4.39 -15.61 -3.65
C GLU A 232 -3.79 -16.20 -4.94
N ASP A 233 -3.21 -17.41 -4.85
CA ASP A 233 -2.56 -18.11 -5.97
C ASP A 233 -1.60 -17.21 -6.76
N ARG A 234 -0.75 -16.45 -6.04
CA ARG A 234 0.24 -15.58 -6.69
C ARG A 234 1.33 -16.46 -7.33
N PRO A 235 1.88 -16.06 -8.49
CA PRO A 235 2.86 -16.86 -9.21
C PRO A 235 4.20 -17.03 -8.45
N ALA A 236 4.50 -16.13 -7.52
CA ALA A 236 5.66 -16.18 -6.66
C ALA A 236 5.38 -15.44 -5.34
N ILE A 237 6.20 -15.73 -4.32
CA ILE A 237 6.17 -14.98 -3.07
C ILE A 237 6.65 -13.54 -3.34
N PRO A 238 5.82 -12.51 -3.01
CA PRO A 238 6.21 -11.11 -3.14
C PRO A 238 7.45 -10.77 -2.31
N LYS A 239 8.24 -9.79 -2.77
CA LYS A 239 9.40 -9.31 -1.99
C LYS A 239 8.95 -8.31 -0.94
N ALA A 240 9.30 -8.54 0.32
CA ALA A 240 9.04 -7.60 1.40
C ALA A 240 10.21 -6.60 1.54
N ARG A 241 9.94 -5.30 1.39
CA ARG A 241 10.98 -4.25 1.40
C ARG A 241 10.58 -3.03 2.22
N VAL A 242 11.53 -2.40 2.89
CA VAL A 242 11.36 -1.13 3.58
C VAL A 242 11.76 0.02 2.65
N VAL A 243 10.91 1.03 2.56
CA VAL A 243 11.13 2.22 1.72
C VAL A 243 11.84 3.30 2.53
N LEU A 244 13.04 3.70 2.10
CA LEU A 244 13.85 4.70 2.82
C LEU A 244 13.62 6.14 2.31
N GLY A 245 13.07 6.29 1.10
CA GLY A 245 12.71 7.58 0.54
C GLY A 245 12.07 7.46 -0.84
N GLY A 246 10.96 8.15 -1.08
CA GLY A 246 10.24 8.09 -2.34
C GLY A 246 9.63 6.72 -2.64
N LEU A 247 8.51 6.71 -3.34
CA LEU A 247 7.99 5.48 -3.93
C LEU A 247 8.50 5.35 -5.37
N PRO A 248 8.72 4.13 -5.90
CA PRO A 248 8.87 3.94 -7.32
C PRO A 248 7.60 4.36 -8.03
N LYS A 249 7.76 4.84 -9.25
CA LYS A 249 6.67 5.32 -10.08
C LYS A 249 5.58 4.27 -10.31
N GLU A 250 5.96 3.00 -10.42
CA GLU A 250 5.08 1.85 -10.60
C GLU A 250 4.16 1.63 -9.39
N VAL A 251 4.58 2.10 -8.22
CA VAL A 251 3.77 2.07 -7.00
C VAL A 251 2.91 3.32 -6.90
N LYS A 252 3.43 4.50 -7.26
CA LYS A 252 2.67 5.77 -7.26
C LYS A 252 1.41 5.67 -8.11
N VAL A 253 1.48 5.01 -9.26
CA VAL A 253 0.31 4.84 -10.16
C VAL A 253 -0.82 4.00 -9.54
N LYS A 254 -0.58 3.27 -8.45
CA LYS A 254 -1.62 2.55 -7.71
C LYS A 254 -2.51 3.49 -6.88
N PHE A 255 -2.00 4.66 -6.51
CA PHE A 255 -2.77 5.68 -5.81
C PHE A 255 -3.50 6.55 -6.82
N ARG A 256 -4.80 6.75 -6.60
CA ARG A 256 -5.57 7.74 -7.38
C ARG A 256 -5.01 9.13 -7.13
N ARG A 257 -4.79 9.87 -8.23
CA ARG A 257 -4.36 11.27 -8.21
C ARG A 257 -3.10 11.54 -7.36
N TRP A 258 -2.10 10.66 -7.46
CA TRP A 258 -0.82 10.87 -6.78
C TRP A 258 -0.19 12.21 -7.15
N GLU A 259 0.23 12.97 -6.14
CA GLU A 259 0.92 14.25 -6.31
C GLU A 259 2.25 14.25 -5.56
N GLU A 260 3.36 14.51 -6.26
CA GLU A 260 4.71 14.43 -5.68
C GLU A 260 4.97 15.42 -4.54
N ARG A 261 4.27 16.56 -4.55
CA ARG A 261 4.42 17.60 -3.53
C ARG A 261 3.65 17.31 -2.24
N ARG A 262 2.83 16.27 -2.23
CA ARG A 262 1.88 15.96 -1.16
C ARG A 262 2.29 14.71 -0.36
N GLY A 263 1.76 14.58 0.86
CA GLY A 263 1.87 13.37 1.68
C GLY A 263 3.27 13.09 2.23
N LEU A 264 3.56 11.81 2.51
CA LEU A 264 4.78 11.30 3.14
C LEU A 264 6.09 11.86 2.57
N TRP A 265 6.23 11.91 1.25
CA TRP A 265 7.49 12.30 0.58
C TRP A 265 7.47 13.69 -0.06
N GLY A 266 6.34 14.38 0.05
CA GLY A 266 6.21 15.79 -0.29
C GLY A 266 6.30 16.64 0.97
N SER A 267 5.16 17.20 1.39
CA SER A 267 5.05 18.03 2.60
C SER A 267 5.60 17.35 3.86
N GLY A 268 5.34 16.05 4.08
CA GLY A 268 5.85 15.33 5.25
C GLY A 268 7.38 15.23 5.27
N GLY A 269 7.99 14.98 4.11
CA GLY A 269 9.44 14.95 3.95
C GLY A 269 10.08 16.31 4.20
N LEU A 270 9.47 17.39 3.69
CA LEU A 270 9.92 18.76 3.93
C LEU A 270 9.88 19.13 5.42
N MET A 271 8.82 18.73 6.14
CA MET A 271 8.71 18.94 7.59
C MET A 271 9.81 18.19 8.36
N ALA A 272 10.27 17.05 7.85
CA ALA A 272 11.40 16.31 8.39
C ALA A 272 12.78 16.80 7.89
N GLY A 273 12.83 17.90 7.13
CA GLY A 273 14.07 18.47 6.60
C GLY A 273 14.67 17.72 5.41
N LYS A 274 13.95 16.77 4.80
CA LYS A 274 14.39 16.08 3.57
C LYS A 274 14.01 16.91 2.34
N VAL A 275 14.95 17.05 1.40
CA VAL A 275 14.68 17.67 0.10
C VAL A 275 13.89 16.70 -0.77
N THR A 276 12.78 17.18 -1.35
CA THR A 276 11.94 16.40 -2.26
C THR A 276 12.72 16.02 -3.52
N GLY A 277 12.86 14.72 -3.82
CA GLY A 277 13.41 14.24 -5.09
C GLY A 277 14.51 13.18 -5.01
N GLU A 278 15.04 12.88 -3.83
CA GLU A 278 15.89 11.68 -3.67
C GLU A 278 14.99 10.44 -3.60
N GLU A 279 14.99 9.64 -4.66
CA GLU A 279 14.57 8.23 -4.57
C GLU A 279 15.54 7.54 -3.60
N GLY A 280 15.14 7.48 -2.34
CA GLY A 280 15.77 6.65 -1.35
C GLY A 280 15.62 5.18 -1.74
N GLY A 281 16.70 4.42 -1.61
CA GLY A 281 16.69 3.01 -1.91
C GLY A 281 15.65 2.23 -1.10
N MET A 282 15.42 0.99 -1.50
CA MET A 282 14.69 0.01 -0.72
C MET A 282 15.65 -1.00 -0.10
N VAL A 283 15.34 -1.45 1.10
CA VAL A 283 16.10 -2.50 1.80
C VAL A 283 15.19 -3.70 2.03
N ASP A 284 15.73 -4.92 1.94
CA ASP A 284 14.96 -6.13 2.22
C ASP A 284 14.54 -6.17 3.69
N VAL A 285 13.27 -6.47 3.95
CA VAL A 285 12.73 -6.59 5.31
C VAL A 285 13.49 -7.64 6.12
N ARG A 286 13.96 -8.72 5.48
CA ARG A 286 14.74 -9.76 6.15
C ARG A 286 16.05 -9.21 6.71
N ASP A 287 16.74 -8.34 5.98
CA ASP A 287 17.98 -7.73 6.44
C ASP A 287 17.73 -6.79 7.61
N VAL A 288 16.64 -6.01 7.56
CA VAL A 288 16.20 -5.13 8.65
C VAL A 288 15.88 -5.93 9.91
N LEU A 289 15.10 -7.02 9.78
CA LEU A 289 14.78 -7.90 10.91
C LEU A 289 16.02 -8.59 11.48
N GLY A 290 17.01 -8.92 10.65
CA GLY A 290 18.30 -9.46 11.12
C GLY A 290 19.05 -8.50 12.04
N VAL A 291 18.92 -7.19 11.83
CA VAL A 291 19.53 -6.16 12.69
C VAL A 291 18.65 -5.87 13.91
N CYS A 292 17.33 -5.74 13.73
CA CYS A 292 16.40 -5.37 14.81
C CYS A 292 16.15 -6.51 15.81
N CYS A 293 16.17 -7.76 15.36
CA CYS A 293 15.85 -8.96 16.14
C CYS A 293 17.03 -9.93 16.28
N GLY A 294 18.22 -9.52 15.80
CA GLY A 294 19.45 -10.29 15.96
C GLY A 294 19.93 -10.35 17.43
N PRO A 295 20.78 -11.33 17.76
CA PRO A 295 21.34 -11.49 19.11
C PRO A 295 22.28 -10.35 19.53
#